data_AF-A0A450S374-F1
#
_entry.id   AF-A0A450S374-F1
#
_cell.length_a   1.000
_cell.length_b   1.000
_cell.length_c   1.000
_cell.angle_alpha   90.00
_cell.angle_beta   90.00
_cell.angle_gamma   90.00
#
_symmetry.space_group_name_H-M   'P 1'
#
loop_
_entity.id
_entity.type
_entity.pdbx_description
1 polymer ?
#
loop_
_entity_poly.entity_id
_entity_poly.type
_entity_poly.pdbx_seq_one_letter_code
_entity_poly.pdbx_strand_id
1 'polypeptide(L)'
;MKPSTSTSERKTPGYVIWQEENFDDYLRWKKRIETHLLASLSRKVPIIQAKIGFSTIQNAFPSKTNPAVILSMPPQPQNKKPWSGRFTEATSTLVEEFTASVAFDQRLYPFDILGSIAHATMLASVGVLSVDERDAIVKGLENIGTDIEAGGFEWSEKWEDVHMNIETELVKRIGESGKKLHTGRSRNDQVATDLRLFLREETDAILKELHDLQSVILDIAEQEAGTLMPGFTHLQTAQPITFGHHILAWFEMLARDRERFWDARRRINRMPLGAAALAGTGFPIDRVMTAELLGFEKVCENSIDAVSDRDFIIEFTAAAALLMTHLSRMSEELILWSSTPFDFIELGDGFCTGSSIMPQKKNPDIPELVRGKTGRVDGHLLASLVLMKGQPLAYNRDNQEDKEALFDTVDTTRACVQVYTRMLASMTLKRDRMHTQAEEGFSTATDLADYLVRKGIPFRDAHEIVGKVVRYGLDTGKNLATMTLEEFRNFAPIIAEDVFTILSLEGSIASRNHIGGTAPEQVREAVARARQRG
;
A
#
# COMPACT_ATOMS: atom_id res chain seq x y z
N MET A 1 -20.51 5.24 62.72
CA MET A 1 -21.26 5.44 61.47
C MET A 1 -20.27 5.81 60.38
N LYS A 2 -20.03 4.89 59.43
CA LYS A 2 -19.24 5.17 58.22
C LYS A 2 -20.17 5.77 57.15
N PRO A 3 -19.80 6.83 56.42
CA PRO A 3 -20.55 7.23 55.23
C PRO A 3 -20.14 6.36 54.04
N SER A 4 -21.15 5.87 53.33
CA SER A 4 -21.06 5.12 52.09
C SER A 4 -20.71 6.01 50.91
N THR A 5 -19.65 5.68 50.18
CA THR A 5 -19.39 6.19 48.83
C THR A 5 -19.53 5.04 47.84
N SER A 6 -20.70 4.92 47.22
CA SER A 6 -20.90 4.11 46.02
C SER A 6 -20.82 5.03 44.80
N THR A 7 -19.62 5.27 44.30
CA THR A 7 -19.41 5.78 42.94
C THR A 7 -19.19 4.57 42.05
N SER A 8 -20.17 4.27 41.20
CA SER A 8 -20.05 3.30 40.12
C SER A 8 -19.03 3.82 39.11
N GLU A 9 -17.80 3.31 39.16
CA GLU A 9 -16.85 3.44 38.06
C GLU A 9 -17.44 2.76 36.82
N ARG A 10 -17.93 3.56 35.87
CA ARG A 10 -18.11 3.08 34.50
C ARG A 10 -16.72 2.79 33.95
N LYS A 11 -16.34 1.52 33.89
CA LYS A 11 -15.16 1.08 33.14
C LYS A 11 -15.33 1.52 31.68
N THR A 12 -14.44 2.39 31.21
CA THR A 12 -14.22 2.63 29.78
C THR A 12 -13.97 1.27 29.12
N PRO A 13 -14.66 0.90 28.02
CA PRO A 13 -14.33 -0.31 27.28
C PRO A 13 -12.86 -0.23 26.84
N GLY A 14 -12.06 -1.22 27.24
CA GLY A 14 -10.67 -1.31 26.82
C GLY A 14 -10.62 -1.60 25.33
N TYR A 15 -10.31 -0.60 24.51
CA TYR A 15 -10.02 -0.78 23.10
C TYR A 15 -8.79 -1.69 22.94
N VAL A 16 -8.90 -2.74 22.12
CA VAL A 16 -7.75 -3.58 21.74
C VAL A 16 -6.92 -2.80 20.73
N ILE A 17 -5.70 -2.43 21.10
CA ILE A 17 -4.74 -1.77 20.20
C ILE A 17 -3.88 -2.87 19.58
N TRP A 18 -3.99 -3.08 18.27
CA TRP A 18 -3.14 -4.02 17.53
C TRP A 18 -1.78 -3.39 17.25
N GLN A 19 -0.72 -4.20 17.34
CA GLN A 19 0.67 -3.84 17.03
C GLN A 19 1.16 -4.66 15.85
N GLU A 20 2.17 -4.15 15.13
CA GLU A 20 2.73 -4.77 13.93
C GLU A 20 3.16 -6.22 14.19
N GLU A 21 3.81 -6.46 15.33
CA GLU A 21 4.28 -7.78 15.80
C GLU A 21 3.16 -8.82 15.95
N ASN A 22 1.89 -8.40 16.00
CA ASN A 22 0.73 -9.25 16.13
C ASN A 22 -0.21 -9.15 14.92
N PHE A 23 0.27 -8.69 13.75
CA PHE A 23 -0.59 -8.49 12.59
C PHE A 23 -1.25 -9.77 12.10
N ASP A 24 -0.51 -10.89 12.09
CA ASP A 24 -1.08 -12.19 11.75
C ASP A 24 -2.18 -12.63 12.73
N ASP A 25 -2.02 -12.31 14.02
CA ASP A 25 -3.05 -12.54 15.02
C ASP A 25 -4.24 -11.59 14.86
N TYR A 26 -4.01 -10.35 14.45
CA TYR A 26 -5.05 -9.43 14.01
C TYR A 26 -5.78 -9.97 12.78
N LEU A 27 -5.10 -10.47 11.74
CA LEU A 27 -5.74 -11.03 10.55
C LEU A 27 -6.54 -12.29 10.90
N ARG A 28 -6.00 -13.15 11.79
CA ARG A 28 -6.73 -14.30 12.33
C ARG A 28 -7.92 -13.86 13.19
N TRP A 29 -7.79 -12.80 13.98
CA TRP A 29 -8.88 -12.23 14.78
C TRP A 29 -9.94 -11.57 13.89
N LYS A 30 -9.55 -10.72 12.92
CA LYS A 30 -10.39 -10.07 11.92
C LYS A 30 -11.15 -11.12 11.15
N LYS A 31 -10.50 -12.16 10.62
CA LYS A 31 -11.18 -13.29 9.97
C LYS A 31 -12.16 -13.99 10.91
N ARG A 32 -11.81 -14.19 12.19
CA ARG A 32 -12.73 -14.76 13.19
C ARG A 32 -13.90 -13.85 13.52
N ILE A 33 -13.70 -12.53 13.56
CA ILE A 33 -14.69 -11.50 13.80
C ILE A 33 -15.58 -11.29 12.59
N GLU A 34 -15.05 -11.26 11.36
CA GLU A 34 -15.82 -11.29 10.12
C GLU A 34 -16.65 -12.56 10.06
N THR A 35 -16.04 -13.72 10.36
CA THR A 35 -16.77 -14.99 10.49
C THR A 35 -17.80 -14.94 11.62
N HIS A 36 -17.57 -14.20 12.72
CA HIS A 36 -18.50 -14.05 13.84
C HIS A 36 -19.59 -12.98 13.63
N LEU A 37 -19.31 -11.90 12.93
CA LEU A 37 -20.28 -10.91 12.46
C LEU A 37 -21.19 -11.62 11.47
N LEU A 38 -20.62 -12.36 10.52
CA LEU A 38 -21.36 -13.26 9.64
C LEU A 38 -22.07 -14.39 10.43
N ALA A 39 -21.51 -14.95 11.51
CA ALA A 39 -22.15 -15.97 12.34
C ALA A 39 -23.27 -15.43 13.26
N SER A 40 -23.17 -14.15 13.67
CA SER A 40 -24.17 -13.46 14.47
C SER A 40 -25.34 -12.98 13.61
N LEU A 41 -25.06 -12.62 12.35
CA LEU A 41 -26.03 -12.32 11.30
C LEU A 41 -26.71 -13.58 10.75
N SER A 42 -26.00 -14.73 10.69
CA SER A 42 -26.52 -16.00 10.13
C SER A 42 -27.28 -16.91 11.09
N ARG A 43 -27.68 -16.45 12.30
CA ARG A 43 -28.61 -17.24 13.12
C ARG A 43 -30.04 -17.32 12.55
N LYS A 44 -30.32 -16.72 11.39
CA LYS A 44 -31.41 -17.13 10.49
C LYS A 44 -30.98 -16.98 9.01
N VAL A 45 -30.93 -18.11 8.30
CA VAL A 45 -30.78 -18.32 6.83
C VAL A 45 -29.34 -18.62 6.33
N PRO A 46 -29.11 -19.67 5.49
CA PRO A 46 -27.79 -20.24 5.21
C PRO A 46 -27.17 -19.90 3.83
N ILE A 47 -25.83 -19.77 3.84
CA ILE A 47 -24.82 -20.07 2.79
C ILE A 47 -24.77 -19.16 1.54
N ILE A 48 -23.60 -18.55 1.29
CA ILE A 48 -22.69 -18.79 0.14
C ILE A 48 -21.29 -18.21 0.48
N GLN A 49 -20.37 -19.10 0.84
CA GLN A 49 -18.92 -18.89 0.71
C GLN A 49 -18.39 -20.14 0.01
N ALA A 50 -18.19 -20.04 -1.31
CA ALA A 50 -17.30 -20.86 -2.14
C ALA A 50 -17.76 -20.78 -3.60
N LYS A 51 -17.18 -19.85 -4.38
CA LYS A 51 -16.79 -20.08 -5.78
C LYS A 51 -16.17 -18.82 -6.40
N ILE A 52 -14.99 -19.03 -6.98
CA ILE A 52 -14.36 -18.25 -8.08
C ILE A 52 -13.63 -16.99 -7.57
N GLY A 53 -12.31 -16.84 -7.62
CA GLY A 53 -11.35 -17.38 -8.58
C GLY A 53 -10.98 -16.27 -9.57
N PHE A 54 -9.83 -15.64 -9.38
CA PHE A 54 -9.25 -14.64 -10.26
C PHE A 54 -9.25 -15.09 -11.74
N SER A 55 -9.93 -14.35 -12.62
CA SER A 55 -9.53 -14.20 -14.03
C SER A 55 -10.25 -13.04 -14.73
N THR A 56 -9.45 -12.06 -15.17
CA THR A 56 -9.53 -11.32 -16.44
C THR A 56 -10.87 -10.73 -16.90
N ILE A 57 -10.97 -9.39 -16.94
CA ILE A 57 -11.90 -8.70 -17.84
C ILE A 57 -11.08 -7.86 -18.84
N GLN A 58 -11.05 -8.33 -20.09
CA GLN A 58 -10.64 -7.59 -21.27
C GLN A 58 -11.85 -6.85 -21.86
N ASN A 59 -11.62 -5.61 -22.30
CA ASN A 59 -12.36 -4.77 -23.24
C ASN A 59 -13.65 -5.31 -23.89
N ALA A 60 -14.73 -4.51 -23.81
CA ALA A 60 -15.67 -4.34 -24.92
C ALA A 60 -16.46 -3.02 -24.78
N PHE A 61 -16.10 -2.02 -25.59
CA PHE A 61 -17.03 -0.93 -25.98
C PHE A 61 -17.88 -1.42 -27.17
N PRO A 62 -19.19 -1.12 -27.20
CA PRO A 62 -19.92 -1.03 -28.46
C PRO A 62 -20.35 0.41 -28.79
N SER A 63 -20.10 0.77 -30.04
CA SER A 63 -20.49 2.00 -30.70
C SER A 63 -21.97 2.04 -31.10
N LYS A 64 -22.62 3.17 -30.77
CA LYS A 64 -23.68 3.94 -31.46
C LYS A 64 -24.74 3.28 -32.39
N THR A 65 -25.96 3.77 -32.11
CA THR A 65 -27.09 4.20 -32.99
C THR A 65 -28.10 3.19 -33.55
N ASN A 66 -29.36 3.38 -33.16
CA ASN A 66 -30.47 3.58 -34.10
C ASN A 66 -31.66 4.34 -33.44
N PRO A 67 -32.43 5.17 -34.18
CA PRO A 67 -33.48 6.00 -33.62
C PRO A 67 -34.83 5.26 -33.60
N ALA A 68 -35.59 5.35 -32.51
CA ALA A 68 -36.95 4.84 -32.42
C ALA A 68 -37.92 5.91 -31.91
N VAL A 69 -38.88 6.19 -32.79
CA VAL A 69 -40.21 6.82 -32.65
C VAL A 69 -40.70 7.10 -31.22
N ILE A 70 -40.97 8.38 -30.94
CA ILE A 70 -41.57 8.88 -29.70
C ILE A 70 -43.09 8.62 -29.73
N LEU A 71 -43.57 7.75 -28.86
CA LEU A 71 -44.97 7.67 -28.43
C LEU A 71 -45.04 8.24 -27.00
N SER A 72 -45.77 9.35 -26.83
CA SER A 72 -45.92 10.05 -25.56
C SER A 72 -46.64 9.16 -24.53
N MET A 73 -45.91 8.66 -23.54
CA MET A 73 -46.49 8.07 -22.35
C MET A 73 -46.85 9.18 -21.34
N PRO A 74 -47.93 9.01 -20.55
CA PRO A 74 -48.30 9.98 -19.51
C PRO A 74 -47.18 10.12 -18.46
N PRO A 75 -47.05 11.28 -17.79
CA PRO A 75 -45.97 11.53 -16.86
C PRO A 75 -46.03 10.53 -15.69
N GLN A 76 -45.00 9.68 -15.60
CA GLN A 76 -44.70 8.90 -14.41
C GLN A 76 -44.48 9.84 -13.22
N PRO A 77 -44.87 9.48 -11.99
CA PRO A 77 -44.60 10.30 -10.82
C PRO A 77 -43.11 10.60 -10.74
N GLN A 78 -42.74 11.88 -10.75
CA GLN A 78 -41.36 12.32 -10.60
C GLN A 78 -40.85 11.83 -9.24
N ASN A 79 -40.04 10.77 -9.23
CA ASN A 79 -39.23 10.43 -8.05
C ASN A 79 -38.28 11.61 -7.80
N LYS A 80 -38.62 12.41 -6.80
CA LYS A 80 -37.88 13.60 -6.38
C LYS A 80 -36.61 13.17 -5.65
N LYS A 81 -35.48 13.81 -5.95
CA LYS A 81 -34.22 13.58 -5.23
C LYS A 81 -34.42 13.95 -3.75
N PRO A 82 -33.75 13.26 -2.80
CA PRO A 82 -33.95 13.50 -1.36
C PRO A 82 -33.75 14.97 -0.94
N TRP A 83 -32.89 15.70 -1.66
CA TRP A 83 -32.58 17.11 -1.40
C TRP A 83 -33.39 18.11 -2.24
N SER A 84 -34.21 17.65 -3.21
CA SER A 84 -34.84 18.56 -4.19
C SER A 84 -36.02 19.37 -3.65
N GLY A 85 -36.43 19.17 -2.40
CA GLY A 85 -37.64 19.78 -1.82
C GLY A 85 -37.62 21.32 -1.75
N ARG A 86 -36.45 21.95 -1.86
CA ARG A 86 -36.27 23.41 -1.82
C ARG A 86 -36.25 24.07 -3.21
N PHE A 87 -36.09 23.30 -4.29
CA PHE A 87 -35.84 23.86 -5.62
C PHE A 87 -37.13 23.98 -6.44
N THR A 88 -37.25 25.08 -7.18
CA THR A 88 -38.41 25.40 -8.03
C THR A 88 -38.21 25.01 -9.50
N GLU A 89 -36.97 24.75 -9.90
CA GLU A 89 -36.57 24.37 -11.26
C GLU A 89 -35.84 23.03 -11.26
N ALA A 90 -35.85 22.34 -12.40
CA ALA A 90 -35.07 21.12 -12.57
C ALA A 90 -33.57 21.45 -12.66
N THR A 91 -32.73 20.58 -12.13
CA THR A 91 -31.27 20.69 -12.29
C THR A 91 -30.91 20.52 -13.77
N SER A 92 -29.96 21.32 -14.27
CA SER A 92 -29.45 21.19 -15.63
C SER A 92 -28.76 19.84 -15.81
N THR A 93 -29.00 19.16 -16.93
CA THR A 93 -28.36 17.86 -17.25
C THR A 93 -26.84 17.97 -17.21
N LEU A 94 -26.25 19.08 -17.68
CA LEU A 94 -24.80 19.30 -17.59
C LEU A 94 -24.30 19.33 -16.14
N VAL A 95 -25.08 19.91 -15.23
CA VAL A 95 -24.74 19.95 -13.80
C VAL A 95 -24.88 18.57 -13.18
N GLU A 96 -25.89 17.80 -13.57
CA GLU A 96 -26.05 16.42 -13.11
C GLU A 96 -24.87 15.55 -13.55
N GLU A 97 -24.47 15.62 -14.83
CA GLU A 97 -23.29 14.92 -15.36
C GLU A 97 -21.99 15.36 -14.65
N PHE A 98 -21.81 16.66 -14.42
CA PHE A 98 -20.60 17.19 -13.79
C PHE A 98 -20.48 16.85 -12.29
N THR A 99 -21.61 16.64 -11.60
CA THR A 99 -21.63 16.42 -10.14
C THR A 99 -21.86 14.96 -9.75
N ALA A 100 -22.17 14.09 -10.71
CA ALA A 100 -22.30 12.66 -10.50
C ALA A 100 -20.94 12.03 -10.18
N SER A 101 -20.93 11.14 -9.19
CA SER A 101 -19.75 10.35 -8.81
C SER A 101 -19.96 8.85 -8.93
N VAL A 102 -21.16 8.38 -9.26
CA VAL A 102 -21.49 6.94 -9.37
C VAL A 102 -20.54 6.17 -10.28
N ALA A 103 -19.99 6.81 -11.32
CA ALA A 103 -19.03 6.18 -12.24
C ALA A 103 -17.78 5.63 -11.53
N PHE A 104 -17.39 6.22 -10.40
CA PHE A 104 -16.23 5.79 -9.60
C PHE A 104 -16.58 5.39 -8.16
N ASP A 105 -17.52 6.08 -7.50
CA ASP A 105 -17.87 5.81 -6.11
C ASP A 105 -18.77 4.59 -5.90
N GLN A 106 -19.33 4.01 -6.99
CA GLN A 106 -19.98 2.70 -6.92
C GLN A 106 -19.04 1.63 -6.32
N ARG A 107 -17.71 1.82 -6.39
CA ARG A 107 -16.71 0.99 -5.72
C ARG A 107 -16.91 0.90 -4.20
N LEU A 108 -17.55 1.89 -3.58
CA LEU A 108 -17.82 1.94 -2.15
C LEU A 108 -19.08 1.17 -1.72
N TYR A 109 -19.83 0.55 -2.65
CA TYR A 109 -21.08 -0.15 -2.32
C TYR A 109 -20.97 -1.17 -1.17
N PRO A 110 -19.88 -1.95 -1.01
CA PRO A 110 -19.81 -2.92 0.08
C PRO A 110 -19.77 -2.22 1.44
N PHE A 111 -19.10 -1.08 1.50
CA PHE A 111 -18.94 -0.29 2.72
C PHE A 111 -20.19 0.53 3.04
N ASP A 112 -20.86 1.07 2.01
CA ASP A 112 -22.15 1.75 2.17
C ASP A 112 -23.22 0.79 2.73
N ILE A 113 -23.30 -0.43 2.19
CA ILE A 113 -24.20 -1.47 2.68
C ILE A 113 -23.86 -1.85 4.12
N LEU A 114 -22.59 -2.13 4.42
CA LEU A 114 -22.14 -2.51 5.75
C LEU A 114 -22.43 -1.41 6.79
N GLY A 115 -22.08 -0.16 6.45
CA GLY A 115 -22.35 1.03 7.25
C GLY A 115 -23.84 1.23 7.50
N SER A 116 -24.66 0.99 6.47
CA SER A 116 -26.12 1.09 6.54
C SER A 116 -26.75 -0.01 7.40
N ILE A 117 -26.26 -1.25 7.34
CA ILE A 117 -26.70 -2.35 8.21
C ILE A 117 -26.37 -2.04 9.67
N ALA A 118 -25.15 -1.57 9.96
CA ALA A 118 -24.75 -1.19 11.30
C ALA A 118 -25.61 -0.03 11.84
N HIS A 119 -25.87 0.99 11.01
CA HIS A 119 -26.72 2.11 11.36
C HIS A 119 -28.17 1.69 11.64
N ALA A 120 -28.78 0.87 10.79
CA ALA A 120 -30.13 0.34 11.00
C ALA A 120 -30.23 -0.47 12.31
N THR A 121 -29.21 -1.28 12.58
CA THR A 121 -29.13 -2.09 13.81
C THR A 121 -29.04 -1.21 15.05
N MET A 122 -28.21 -0.16 15.00
CA MET A 122 -28.12 0.82 16.08
C MET A 122 -29.42 1.60 16.26
N LEU A 123 -30.05 2.09 15.19
CA LEU A 123 -31.33 2.81 15.27
C LEU A 123 -32.44 1.97 15.91
N ALA A 124 -32.45 0.66 15.66
CA ALA A 124 -33.39 -0.25 16.31
C ALA A 124 -33.10 -0.42 17.81
N SER A 125 -31.82 -0.46 18.20
CA SER A 125 -31.43 -0.57 19.61
C SER A 125 -31.87 0.63 20.47
N VAL A 126 -31.97 1.81 19.85
CA VAL A 126 -32.39 3.06 20.50
C VAL A 126 -33.88 3.40 20.25
N GLY A 127 -34.63 2.47 19.64
CA GLY A 127 -36.08 2.57 19.44
C GLY A 127 -36.54 3.51 18.33
N VAL A 128 -35.64 3.98 17.46
CA VAL A 128 -35.99 4.78 16.28
C VAL A 128 -36.60 3.90 15.18
N LEU A 129 -36.09 2.68 15.04
CA LEU A 129 -36.67 1.64 14.19
C LEU A 129 -37.25 0.52 15.07
N SER A 130 -38.34 -0.09 14.60
CA SER A 130 -38.75 -1.39 15.13
C SER A 130 -37.82 -2.50 14.64
N VAL A 131 -37.88 -3.65 15.33
CA VAL A 131 -37.14 -4.87 14.98
C VAL A 131 -37.49 -5.33 13.55
N ASP A 132 -38.77 -5.30 13.18
CA ASP A 132 -39.24 -5.71 11.86
C ASP A 132 -38.76 -4.75 10.75
N GLU A 133 -38.73 -3.44 11.03
CA GLU A 133 -38.20 -2.45 10.10
C GLU A 133 -36.70 -2.63 9.86
N ARG A 134 -35.93 -2.86 10.93
CA ARG A 134 -34.51 -3.21 10.82
C ARG A 134 -34.32 -4.47 9.98
N ASP A 135 -35.06 -5.55 10.25
CA ASP A 135 -34.90 -6.81 9.53
C ASP A 135 -35.24 -6.68 8.04
N ALA A 136 -36.26 -5.87 7.71
CA ALA A 136 -36.59 -5.54 6.33
C ALA A 136 -35.46 -4.75 5.65
N ILE A 137 -34.86 -3.76 6.34
CA ILE A 137 -33.73 -2.97 5.83
C ILE A 137 -32.51 -3.85 5.59
N VAL A 138 -32.09 -4.65 6.58
CA VAL A 138 -30.90 -5.51 6.48
C VAL A 138 -31.05 -6.48 5.32
N LYS A 139 -32.17 -7.22 5.26
CA LYS A 139 -32.44 -8.14 4.14
C LYS A 139 -32.49 -7.42 2.80
N GLY A 140 -33.08 -6.23 2.75
CA GLY A 140 -33.14 -5.40 1.54
C GLY A 140 -31.75 -5.04 1.03
N LEU A 141 -30.87 -4.59 1.93
CA LEU A 141 -29.48 -4.23 1.62
C LEU A 141 -28.64 -5.45 1.20
N GLU A 142 -28.77 -6.59 1.88
CA GLU A 142 -28.09 -7.84 1.52
C GLU A 142 -28.48 -8.32 0.11
N ASN A 143 -29.78 -8.25 -0.23
CA ASN A 143 -30.26 -8.57 -1.57
C ASN A 143 -29.72 -7.60 -2.62
N ILE A 144 -29.63 -6.29 -2.31
CA ILE A 144 -29.04 -5.30 -3.21
C ILE A 144 -27.56 -5.62 -3.45
N GLY A 145 -26.80 -5.92 -2.40
CA GLY A 145 -25.40 -6.32 -2.53
C GLY A 145 -25.23 -7.55 -3.43
N THR A 146 -26.07 -8.57 -3.23
CA THR A 146 -26.10 -9.78 -4.06
C THR A 146 -26.36 -9.46 -5.55
N ASP A 147 -27.30 -8.55 -5.83
CA ASP A 147 -27.62 -8.16 -7.20
C ASP A 147 -26.49 -7.34 -7.85
N ILE A 148 -25.81 -6.48 -7.08
CA ILE A 148 -24.63 -5.74 -7.55
C ILE A 148 -23.51 -6.73 -7.92
N GLU A 149 -23.19 -7.67 -7.03
CA GLU A 149 -22.17 -8.70 -7.27
C GLU A 149 -22.49 -9.59 -8.49
N ALA A 150 -23.77 -9.88 -8.71
CA ALA A 150 -24.24 -10.64 -9.87
C ALA A 150 -24.29 -9.82 -11.18
N GLY A 151 -24.01 -8.50 -11.13
CA GLY A 151 -24.12 -7.59 -12.27
C GLY A 151 -25.57 -7.29 -12.68
N GLY A 152 -26.54 -7.59 -11.81
CA GLY A 152 -27.98 -7.36 -12.02
C GLY A 152 -28.49 -6.00 -11.53
N PHE A 153 -27.64 -5.19 -10.91
CA PHE A 153 -27.98 -3.85 -10.44
C PHE A 153 -27.69 -2.78 -11.52
N GLU A 154 -28.69 -1.96 -11.84
CA GLU A 154 -28.56 -0.87 -12.81
C GLU A 154 -28.20 0.45 -12.11
N TRP A 155 -26.92 0.84 -12.21
CA TRP A 155 -26.45 2.14 -11.72
C TRP A 155 -27.00 3.28 -12.58
N SER A 156 -27.41 4.36 -11.93
CA SER A 156 -27.95 5.53 -12.62
C SER A 156 -27.26 6.81 -12.17
N GLU A 157 -26.71 7.56 -13.13
CA GLU A 157 -26.19 8.92 -12.92
C GLU A 157 -27.28 9.88 -12.45
N LYS A 158 -28.55 9.59 -12.75
CA LYS A 158 -29.70 10.33 -12.21
C LYS A 158 -29.69 10.36 -10.68
N TRP A 159 -29.21 9.28 -10.06
CA TRP A 159 -29.08 9.17 -8.61
C TRP A 159 -27.73 9.66 -8.10
N GLU A 160 -26.92 10.35 -8.91
CA GLU A 160 -25.65 11.02 -8.57
C GLU A 160 -24.53 10.12 -8.04
N ASP A 161 -24.75 9.42 -6.93
CA ASP A 161 -23.75 8.70 -6.15
C ASP A 161 -24.23 7.29 -5.75
N VAL A 162 -23.30 6.49 -5.25
CA VAL A 162 -23.55 5.15 -4.72
C VAL A 162 -24.65 5.12 -3.65
N HIS A 163 -24.67 6.13 -2.76
CA HIS A 163 -25.57 6.19 -1.61
C HIS A 163 -27.02 6.35 -2.04
N MET A 164 -27.29 7.25 -2.99
CA MET A 164 -28.62 7.53 -3.52
C MET A 164 -29.11 6.42 -4.43
N ASN A 165 -28.23 5.76 -5.18
CA ASN A 165 -28.57 4.56 -5.94
C ASN A 165 -29.08 3.44 -5.00
N ILE A 166 -28.31 3.14 -3.94
CA ILE A 166 -28.67 2.11 -2.96
C ILE A 166 -29.93 2.49 -2.18
N GLU A 167 -30.03 3.74 -1.70
CA GLU A 167 -31.21 4.21 -0.96
C GLU A 167 -32.48 4.13 -1.81
N THR A 168 -32.41 4.54 -3.08
CA THR A 168 -33.56 4.51 -3.99
C THR A 168 -34.01 3.08 -4.26
N GLU A 169 -33.08 2.17 -4.54
CA GLU A 169 -33.42 0.77 -4.76
C GLU A 169 -33.95 0.11 -3.48
N LEU A 170 -33.40 0.45 -2.31
CA LEU A 170 -33.92 -0.03 -1.02
C LEU A 170 -35.37 0.41 -0.82
N VAL A 171 -35.67 1.70 -0.99
CA VAL A 171 -37.04 2.23 -0.87
C VAL A 171 -37.99 1.56 -1.87
N LYS A 172 -37.55 1.30 -3.10
CA LYS A 172 -38.34 0.58 -4.10
C LYS A 172 -38.66 -0.86 -3.65
N ARG A 173 -37.73 -1.54 -2.96
CA ARG A 173 -37.91 -2.93 -2.48
C ARG A 173 -38.78 -3.05 -1.24
N ILE A 174 -38.59 -2.16 -0.26
CA ILE A 174 -39.19 -2.32 1.08
C ILE A 174 -40.09 -1.16 1.53
N GLY A 175 -40.27 -0.15 0.68
CA GLY A 175 -41.17 0.98 0.93
C GLY A 175 -40.69 1.88 2.08
N GLU A 176 -41.61 2.20 2.98
CA GLU A 176 -41.45 3.27 3.96
C GLU A 176 -40.33 3.01 4.98
N SER A 177 -40.06 1.75 5.31
CA SER A 177 -38.94 1.37 6.18
C SER A 177 -37.59 1.83 5.59
N GLY A 178 -37.42 1.74 4.27
CA GLY A 178 -36.21 2.19 3.59
C GLY A 178 -35.97 3.70 3.74
N LYS A 179 -37.05 4.49 3.75
CA LYS A 179 -36.97 5.96 3.93
C LYS A 179 -36.53 6.34 5.35
N LYS A 180 -36.76 5.48 6.35
CA LYS A 180 -36.39 5.75 7.75
C LYS A 180 -34.90 5.54 8.02
N LEU A 181 -34.18 4.79 7.17
CA LEU A 181 -32.77 4.46 7.36
C LEU A 181 -31.88 5.71 7.51
N HIS A 182 -32.18 6.80 6.79
CA HIS A 182 -31.36 8.01 6.83
C HIS A 182 -31.51 8.82 8.14
N THR A 183 -32.39 8.39 9.06
CA THR A 183 -32.62 9.10 10.33
C THR A 183 -31.33 9.20 11.14
N GLY A 184 -30.97 10.42 11.55
CA GLY A 184 -29.79 10.69 12.37
C GLY A 184 -28.44 10.57 11.65
N ARG A 185 -28.43 10.46 10.32
CA ARG A 185 -27.24 10.37 9.46
C ARG A 185 -27.25 11.49 8.41
N SER A 186 -26.09 11.78 7.83
CA SER A 186 -25.91 12.64 6.65
C SER A 186 -25.11 11.89 5.59
N ARG A 187 -25.08 12.43 4.37
CA ARG A 187 -24.10 11.95 3.36
C ARG A 187 -22.67 12.24 3.83
N ASN A 188 -22.44 13.33 4.56
CA ASN A 188 -21.10 13.76 4.96
C ASN A 188 -20.39 12.75 5.88
N ASP A 189 -21.07 12.26 6.92
CA ASP A 189 -20.52 11.25 7.83
C ASP A 189 -20.62 9.83 7.27
N GLN A 190 -21.60 9.56 6.39
CA GLN A 190 -21.70 8.31 5.64
C GLN A 190 -20.49 8.10 4.71
N VAL A 191 -20.21 9.02 3.79
CA VAL A 191 -19.09 8.88 2.85
C VAL A 191 -17.73 8.85 3.57
N ALA A 192 -17.57 9.61 4.65
CA ALA A 192 -16.36 9.56 5.48
C ALA A 192 -16.18 8.20 6.16
N THR A 193 -17.28 7.53 6.53
CA THR A 193 -17.25 6.17 7.09
C THR A 193 -16.86 5.16 6.02
N ASP A 194 -17.48 5.24 4.85
CA ASP A 194 -17.26 4.30 3.75
C ASP A 194 -15.81 4.35 3.25
N LEU A 195 -15.26 5.56 3.11
CA LEU A 195 -13.85 5.76 2.73
C LEU A 195 -12.87 5.20 3.76
N ARG A 196 -13.16 5.34 5.06
CA ARG A 196 -12.30 4.78 6.11
C ARG A 196 -12.38 3.26 6.18
N LEU A 197 -13.56 2.68 5.96
CA LEU A 197 -13.70 1.23 5.88
C LEU A 197 -12.95 0.68 4.66
N PHE A 198 -13.14 1.30 3.48
CA PHE A 198 -12.41 0.99 2.26
C PHE A 198 -10.90 1.06 2.49
N LEU A 199 -10.40 2.21 2.95
CA LEU A 199 -8.97 2.41 3.09
C LEU A 199 -8.35 1.52 4.15
N ARG A 200 -9.10 1.18 5.21
CA ARG A 200 -8.69 0.19 6.20
C ARG A 200 -8.46 -1.18 5.57
N GLU A 201 -9.41 -1.64 4.76
CA GLU A 201 -9.31 -2.93 4.09
C GLU A 201 -8.16 -2.97 3.08
N GLU A 202 -8.02 -1.92 2.27
CA GLU A 202 -6.94 -1.79 1.29
C GLU A 202 -5.57 -1.68 1.95
N THR A 203 -5.46 -0.97 3.08
CA THR A 203 -4.21 -0.90 3.85
C THR A 203 -3.84 -2.26 4.44
N ASP A 204 -4.80 -3.01 4.99
CA ASP A 204 -4.56 -4.36 5.48
C ASP A 204 -4.06 -5.29 4.35
N ALA A 205 -4.60 -5.13 3.14
CA ALA A 205 -4.16 -5.91 1.98
C ALA A 205 -2.74 -5.53 1.53
N ILE A 206 -2.41 -4.23 1.47
CA ILE A 206 -1.06 -3.74 1.14
C ILE A 206 -0.03 -4.23 2.16
N LEU A 207 -0.36 -4.19 3.45
CA LEU A 207 0.52 -4.69 4.52
C LEU A 207 0.87 -6.16 4.32
N LYS A 208 -0.13 -6.98 3.95
CA LYS A 208 0.09 -8.40 3.61
C LYS A 208 0.96 -8.55 2.36
N GLU A 209 0.67 -7.81 1.29
CA GLU A 209 1.40 -7.88 0.03
C GLU A 209 2.87 -7.43 0.20
N LEU A 210 3.13 -6.43 1.03
CA LEU A 210 4.47 -6.00 1.42
C LEU A 210 5.21 -7.07 2.21
N HIS A 211 4.54 -7.73 3.17
CA HIS A 211 5.13 -8.87 3.87
C HIS A 211 5.53 -10.00 2.90
N ASP A 212 4.67 -10.30 1.93
CA ASP A 212 4.95 -11.32 0.90
C ASP A 212 6.16 -10.91 0.04
N LEU A 213 6.27 -9.64 -0.37
CA LEU A 213 7.43 -9.10 -1.09
C LEU A 213 8.72 -9.17 -0.24
N GLN A 214 8.65 -8.74 1.01
CA GLN A 214 9.77 -8.79 1.96
C GLN A 214 10.25 -10.23 2.17
N SER A 215 9.34 -11.20 2.24
CA SER A 215 9.68 -12.62 2.38
C SER A 215 10.50 -13.12 1.19
N VAL A 216 10.08 -12.80 -0.05
CA VAL A 216 10.83 -13.14 -1.28
C VAL A 216 12.23 -12.50 -1.26
N ILE A 217 12.34 -11.24 -0.85
CA ILE A 217 13.61 -10.53 -0.73
C ILE A 217 14.53 -11.21 0.31
N LEU A 218 13.99 -11.66 1.44
CA LEU A 218 14.75 -12.38 2.45
C LEU A 218 15.23 -13.75 1.96
N ASP A 219 14.38 -14.49 1.25
CA ASP A 219 14.76 -15.78 0.65
C ASP A 219 15.92 -15.62 -0.33
N ILE A 220 15.86 -14.61 -1.21
CA ILE A 220 16.95 -14.26 -2.13
C ILE A 220 18.20 -13.84 -1.35
N ALA A 221 18.06 -12.98 -0.34
CA ALA A 221 19.20 -12.49 0.43
C ALA A 221 19.93 -13.61 1.17
N GLU A 222 19.19 -14.59 1.69
CA GLU A 222 19.74 -15.76 2.37
C GLU A 222 20.48 -16.69 1.41
N GLN A 223 19.85 -17.00 0.28
CA GLN A 223 20.44 -17.84 -0.77
C GLN A 223 21.72 -17.22 -1.34
N GLU A 224 21.74 -15.90 -1.48
CA GLU A 224 22.82 -15.14 -2.11
C GLU A 224 23.72 -14.41 -1.11
N ALA A 225 23.70 -14.84 0.16
CA ALA A 225 24.45 -14.20 1.24
C ALA A 225 25.95 -14.11 0.97
N GLY A 226 26.50 -15.06 0.20
CA GLY A 226 27.91 -15.13 -0.19
C GLY A 226 28.20 -14.76 -1.64
N THR A 227 27.19 -14.40 -2.44
CA THR A 227 27.39 -14.13 -3.87
C THR A 227 28.05 -12.78 -4.06
N LEU A 228 29.27 -12.76 -4.61
CA LEU A 228 30.07 -11.55 -4.82
C LEU A 228 29.43 -10.60 -5.84
N MET A 229 29.48 -9.30 -5.56
CA MET A 229 28.98 -8.24 -6.43
C MET A 229 29.82 -6.95 -6.27
N PRO A 230 30.05 -6.16 -7.34
CA PRO A 230 30.59 -4.82 -7.19
C PRO A 230 29.60 -3.93 -6.42
N GLY A 231 30.05 -3.30 -5.34
CA GLY A 231 29.30 -2.21 -4.71
C GLY A 231 29.52 -0.91 -5.48
N PHE A 232 28.49 -0.08 -5.59
CA PHE A 232 28.56 1.16 -6.36
C PHE A 232 28.34 2.41 -5.52
N THR A 233 29.12 3.45 -5.81
CA THR A 233 28.79 4.83 -5.45
C THR A 233 29.01 5.70 -6.68
N HIS A 234 28.09 6.62 -6.99
CA HIS A 234 28.11 7.36 -8.27
C HIS A 234 28.16 6.46 -9.52
N LEU A 235 27.63 5.24 -9.41
CA LEU A 235 27.72 4.18 -10.42
C LEU A 235 29.16 3.79 -10.80
N GLN A 236 30.13 4.15 -9.96
CA GLN A 236 31.52 3.69 -10.02
C GLN A 236 31.71 2.53 -9.06
N THR A 237 32.49 1.52 -9.46
CA THR A 237 32.89 0.42 -8.57
C THR A 237 33.60 1.00 -7.36
N ALA A 238 33.04 0.75 -6.18
CA ALA A 238 33.58 1.18 -4.90
C ALA A 238 34.28 0.00 -4.23
N GLN A 239 33.58 -0.74 -3.37
CA GLN A 239 34.10 -1.90 -2.66
C GLN A 239 33.28 -3.14 -3.04
N PRO A 240 33.87 -4.34 -2.99
CA PRO A 240 33.10 -5.56 -3.17
C PRO A 240 32.11 -5.75 -2.01
N ILE A 241 30.90 -6.18 -2.36
CA ILE A 241 29.82 -6.53 -1.44
C ILE A 241 29.25 -7.89 -1.85
N THR A 242 28.28 -8.39 -1.09
CA THR A 242 27.48 -9.54 -1.51
C THR A 242 26.13 -9.09 -2.06
N PHE A 243 25.60 -9.84 -3.03
CA PHE A 243 24.27 -9.60 -3.57
C PHE A 243 23.22 -9.67 -2.46
N GLY A 244 23.33 -10.64 -1.54
CA GLY A 244 22.44 -10.73 -0.39
C GLY A 244 22.49 -9.48 0.50
N HIS A 245 23.67 -8.86 0.69
CA HIS A 245 23.77 -7.59 1.42
C HIS A 245 23.05 -6.44 0.70
N HIS A 246 23.20 -6.35 -0.63
CA HIS A 246 22.52 -5.31 -1.42
C HIS A 246 21.00 -5.45 -1.37
N ILE A 247 20.49 -6.68 -1.52
CA ILE A 247 19.04 -6.95 -1.50
C ILE A 247 18.45 -6.70 -0.09
N LEU A 248 19.21 -6.89 0.98
CA LEU A 248 18.76 -6.47 2.32
C LEU A 248 18.58 -4.96 2.45
N ALA A 249 19.27 -4.13 1.66
CA ALA A 249 18.99 -2.69 1.64
C ALA A 249 17.57 -2.41 1.13
N TRP A 250 17.09 -3.17 0.15
CA TRP A 250 15.70 -3.10 -0.33
C TRP A 250 14.72 -3.57 0.75
N PHE A 251 15.03 -4.65 1.48
CA PHE A 251 14.22 -5.10 2.61
C PHE A 251 14.01 -3.98 3.64
N GLU A 252 15.09 -3.30 4.04
CA GLU A 252 15.02 -2.24 5.05
C GLU A 252 14.25 -1.00 4.55
N MET A 253 14.24 -0.72 3.24
CA MET A 253 13.35 0.30 2.66
C MET A 253 11.87 -0.08 2.87
N LEU A 254 11.49 -1.30 2.48
CA LEU A 254 10.13 -1.79 2.59
C LEU A 254 9.67 -1.98 4.04
N ALA A 255 10.58 -2.31 4.96
CA ALA A 255 10.26 -2.42 6.39
C ALA A 255 9.74 -1.08 6.93
N ARG A 256 10.42 0.02 6.63
CA ARG A 256 9.95 1.36 7.01
C ARG A 256 8.65 1.75 6.32
N ASP A 257 8.39 1.24 5.11
CA ASP A 257 7.10 1.47 4.45
C ASP A 257 5.97 0.71 5.14
N ARG A 258 6.21 -0.54 5.54
CA ARG A 258 5.25 -1.34 6.32
C ARG A 258 4.91 -0.66 7.65
N GLU A 259 5.91 -0.15 8.36
CA GLU A 259 5.72 0.65 9.59
C GLU A 259 4.83 1.88 9.33
N ARG A 260 5.05 2.62 8.24
CA ARG A 260 4.22 3.79 7.88
C ARG A 260 2.77 3.41 7.59
N PHE A 261 2.53 2.35 6.82
CA PHE A 261 1.18 1.87 6.56
C PHE A 261 0.49 1.39 7.84
N TRP A 262 1.23 0.74 8.74
CA TRP A 262 0.72 0.33 10.05
C TRP A 262 0.24 1.53 10.87
N ASP A 263 1.07 2.56 10.95
CA ASP A 263 0.78 3.76 11.71
C ASP A 263 -0.40 4.54 11.12
N ALA A 264 -0.45 4.68 9.79
CA ALA A 264 -1.58 5.30 9.08
C ALA A 264 -2.88 4.52 9.34
N ARG A 265 -2.83 3.19 9.26
CA ARG A 265 -3.96 2.29 9.51
C ARG A 265 -4.62 2.53 10.87
N ARG A 266 -3.84 2.79 11.92
CA ARG A 266 -4.36 3.09 13.26
C ARG A 266 -5.17 4.39 13.29
N ARG A 267 -4.81 5.38 12.47
CA ARG A 267 -5.54 6.67 12.35
C ARG A 267 -6.71 6.57 11.37
N ILE A 268 -6.63 5.73 10.34
CA ILE A 268 -7.75 5.38 9.47
C ILE A 268 -8.89 4.76 10.28
N ASN A 269 -8.57 3.92 11.28
CA ASN A 269 -9.54 3.15 12.09
C ASN A 269 -10.28 3.97 13.18
N ARG A 270 -10.81 5.15 12.82
CA ARG A 270 -11.65 6.00 13.68
C ARG A 270 -13.01 6.26 13.02
N MET A 271 -14.10 5.93 13.69
CA MET A 271 -15.46 5.97 13.14
C MET A 271 -16.04 7.40 13.15
N PRO A 272 -16.41 7.97 11.98
CA PRO A 272 -17.03 9.29 11.92
C PRO A 272 -18.57 9.24 12.01
N LEU A 273 -19.20 8.11 11.68
CA LEU A 273 -20.66 7.95 11.64
C LEU A 273 -21.36 8.46 12.92
N GLY A 274 -22.47 9.18 12.75
CA GLY A 274 -23.18 9.86 13.84
C GLY A 274 -22.75 11.31 14.06
N ALA A 275 -21.77 11.81 13.30
CA ALA A 275 -21.47 13.24 13.21
C ALA A 275 -22.54 14.01 12.40
N ALA A 276 -23.41 13.29 11.68
CA ALA A 276 -24.41 13.83 10.78
C ALA A 276 -23.79 14.85 9.81
N ALA A 277 -24.42 16.01 9.61
CA ALA A 277 -23.91 16.98 8.65
C ALA A 277 -22.66 17.72 9.14
N LEU A 278 -22.56 18.03 10.44
CA LEU A 278 -21.41 18.69 11.08
C LEU A 278 -21.51 18.80 12.61
N ALA A 279 -22.72 18.77 13.18
CA ALA A 279 -22.98 19.13 14.58
C ALA A 279 -23.35 17.93 15.47
N GLY A 280 -23.24 16.71 14.93
CA GLY A 280 -23.88 15.53 15.49
C GLY A 280 -25.37 15.50 15.17
N THR A 281 -26.06 14.52 15.76
CA THR A 281 -27.49 14.30 15.56
C THR A 281 -28.28 14.59 16.85
N GLY A 282 -29.52 15.08 16.69
CA GLY A 282 -30.46 15.24 17.80
C GLY A 282 -31.12 13.95 18.26
N PHE A 283 -30.88 12.84 17.57
CA PHE A 283 -31.38 11.51 17.94
C PHE A 283 -30.44 10.85 18.96
N PRO A 284 -30.97 10.03 19.89
CA PRO A 284 -30.18 9.39 20.95
C PRO A 284 -29.41 8.17 20.41
N ILE A 285 -28.48 8.39 19.47
CA ILE A 285 -27.71 7.32 18.83
C ILE A 285 -26.61 6.75 19.75
N ASP A 286 -26.24 5.49 19.52
CA ASP A 286 -25.08 4.86 20.16
C ASP A 286 -23.92 4.70 19.16
N ARG A 287 -23.00 5.66 19.17
CA ARG A 287 -21.82 5.65 18.30
C ARG A 287 -20.81 4.56 18.67
N VAL A 288 -20.79 4.12 19.92
CA VAL A 288 -19.87 3.07 20.37
C VAL A 288 -20.34 1.73 19.83
N MET A 289 -21.64 1.45 19.91
CA MET A 289 -22.24 0.27 19.28
C MET A 289 -21.96 0.23 17.78
N THR A 290 -22.17 1.34 17.06
CA THR A 290 -21.88 1.39 15.61
C THR A 290 -20.40 1.15 15.32
N ALA A 291 -19.48 1.71 16.12
CA ALA A 291 -18.05 1.48 15.97
C ALA A 291 -17.69 0.00 16.17
N GLU A 292 -18.25 -0.65 17.20
CA GLU A 292 -18.05 -2.08 17.47
C GLU A 292 -18.56 -2.95 16.32
N LEU A 293 -19.76 -2.69 15.81
CA LEU A 293 -20.35 -3.41 14.67
C LEU A 293 -19.50 -3.31 13.40
N LEU A 294 -18.85 -2.16 13.19
CA LEU A 294 -18.01 -1.88 12.02
C LEU A 294 -16.52 -2.18 12.27
N GLY A 295 -16.15 -2.69 13.45
CA GLY A 295 -14.77 -3.02 13.82
C GLY A 295 -13.83 -1.82 13.97
N PHE A 296 -14.37 -0.62 14.17
CA PHE A 296 -13.57 0.56 14.48
C PHE A 296 -13.03 0.51 15.91
N GLU A 297 -11.80 0.96 16.10
CA GLU A 297 -11.16 1.00 17.42
C GLU A 297 -11.57 2.22 18.22
N LYS A 298 -12.00 3.31 17.59
CA LYS A 298 -12.38 4.55 18.26
C LYS A 298 -13.46 5.27 17.46
N VAL A 299 -14.16 6.19 18.12
CA VAL A 299 -15.04 7.17 17.46
C VAL A 299 -14.28 8.48 17.26
N CYS A 300 -14.58 9.23 16.20
CA CYS A 300 -14.11 10.61 16.10
C CYS A 300 -14.76 11.46 17.21
N GLU A 301 -14.00 12.31 17.87
CA GLU A 301 -14.45 13.04 19.07
C GLU A 301 -15.17 14.35 18.76
N ASN A 302 -14.94 14.92 17.58
CA ASN A 302 -15.55 16.17 17.14
C ASN A 302 -16.29 15.96 15.81
N SER A 303 -17.54 16.41 15.73
CA SER A 303 -18.38 16.17 14.56
C SER A 303 -18.03 17.05 13.36
N ILE A 304 -17.49 18.25 13.58
CA ILE A 304 -17.02 19.14 12.50
C ILE A 304 -15.80 18.50 11.84
N ASP A 305 -14.84 18.09 12.67
CA ASP A 305 -13.64 17.36 12.25
C ASP A 305 -14.00 16.07 11.51
N ALA A 306 -14.89 15.24 12.08
CA ALA A 306 -15.26 13.94 11.52
C ALA A 306 -15.78 13.99 10.07
N VAL A 307 -16.43 15.09 9.67
CA VAL A 307 -16.99 15.25 8.32
C VAL A 307 -16.06 16.02 7.37
N SER A 308 -15.12 16.80 7.91
CA SER A 308 -14.17 17.60 7.14
C SER A 308 -12.81 16.93 6.94
N ASP A 309 -12.45 15.98 7.79
CA ASP A 309 -11.14 15.35 7.84
C ASP A 309 -10.85 14.51 6.58
N ARG A 310 -9.66 14.71 6.00
CA ARG A 310 -9.06 13.91 4.92
C ARG A 310 -7.59 13.59 5.17
N ASP A 311 -7.09 13.79 6.39
CA ASP A 311 -5.71 13.48 6.78
C ASP A 311 -5.41 12.00 6.56
N PHE A 312 -6.39 11.12 6.81
CA PHE A 312 -6.25 9.68 6.61
C PHE A 312 -6.00 9.29 5.14
N ILE A 313 -6.51 10.07 4.18
CA ILE A 313 -6.25 9.89 2.74
C ILE A 313 -4.86 10.41 2.41
N ILE A 314 -4.53 11.63 2.85
CA ILE A 314 -3.22 12.25 2.60
C ILE A 314 -2.09 11.39 3.16
N GLU A 315 -2.25 10.89 4.38
CA GLU A 315 -1.26 10.05 5.06
C GLU A 315 -1.05 8.71 4.35
N PHE A 316 -2.14 8.05 3.94
CA PHE A 316 -2.05 6.83 3.13
C PHE A 316 -1.32 7.09 1.80
N THR A 317 -1.70 8.15 1.09
CA THR A 317 -1.09 8.51 -0.19
C THR A 317 0.37 8.90 -0.01
N ALA A 318 0.75 9.51 1.11
CA ALA A 318 2.15 9.80 1.44
C ALA A 318 2.97 8.53 1.70
N ALA A 319 2.41 7.55 2.42
CA ALA A 319 3.03 6.25 2.61
C ALA A 319 3.20 5.51 1.26
N ALA A 320 2.17 5.54 0.40
CA ALA A 320 2.22 4.98 -0.94
C ALA A 320 3.27 5.66 -1.85
N ALA A 321 3.37 7.00 -1.82
CA ALA A 321 4.37 7.75 -2.58
C ALA A 321 5.81 7.37 -2.20
N LEU A 322 6.10 7.22 -0.90
CA LEU A 322 7.41 6.76 -0.43
C LEU A 322 7.71 5.31 -0.84
N LEU A 323 6.72 4.41 -0.73
CA LEU A 323 6.85 3.04 -1.21
C LEU A 323 7.15 3.01 -2.71
N MET A 324 6.39 3.76 -3.53
CA MET A 324 6.63 3.85 -4.97
C MET A 324 8.02 4.44 -5.27
N THR A 325 8.47 5.42 -4.50
CA THR A 325 9.84 5.96 -4.59
C THR A 325 10.88 4.86 -4.34
N HIS A 326 10.71 4.03 -3.31
CA HIS A 326 11.62 2.91 -3.05
C HIS A 326 11.58 1.86 -4.17
N LEU A 327 10.39 1.50 -4.65
CA LEU A 327 10.25 0.59 -5.79
C LEU A 327 10.91 1.17 -7.05
N SER A 328 10.85 2.48 -7.27
CA SER A 328 11.52 3.16 -8.40
C SER A 328 13.05 3.06 -8.34
N ARG A 329 13.62 3.08 -7.13
CA ARG A 329 15.07 2.89 -6.93
C ARG A 329 15.48 1.45 -7.25
N MET A 330 14.68 0.49 -6.79
CA MET A 330 14.85 -0.92 -7.18
C MET A 330 14.68 -1.08 -8.70
N SER A 331 13.70 -0.39 -9.32
CA SER A 331 13.50 -0.43 -10.77
C SER A 331 14.77 -0.02 -11.51
N GLU A 332 15.40 1.09 -11.10
CA GLU A 332 16.58 1.60 -11.77
C GLU A 332 17.73 0.59 -11.72
N GLU A 333 17.94 -0.03 -10.55
CA GLU A 333 18.95 -1.07 -10.40
C GLU A 333 18.63 -2.30 -11.26
N LEU A 334 17.39 -2.80 -11.26
CA LEU A 334 16.98 -3.93 -12.10
C LEU A 334 17.13 -3.65 -13.61
N ILE A 335 16.83 -2.43 -14.04
CA ILE A 335 16.99 -2.01 -15.45
C ILE A 335 18.47 -1.97 -15.82
N LEU A 336 19.31 -1.36 -14.97
CA LEU A 336 20.75 -1.34 -15.20
C LEU A 336 21.34 -2.75 -15.22
N TRP A 337 21.01 -3.58 -14.22
CA TRP A 337 21.55 -4.93 -14.07
C TRP A 337 21.11 -5.90 -15.16
N SER A 338 19.96 -5.69 -15.78
CA SER A 338 19.48 -6.48 -16.93
C SER A 338 20.01 -6.01 -18.29
N SER A 339 20.70 -4.87 -18.33
CA SER A 339 21.31 -4.35 -19.56
C SER A 339 22.55 -5.14 -19.97
N THR A 340 22.82 -5.23 -21.27
CA THR A 340 23.98 -5.98 -21.81
C THR A 340 25.34 -5.58 -21.20
N PRO A 341 25.65 -4.30 -20.92
CA PRO A 341 26.93 -3.95 -20.29
C PRO A 341 27.11 -4.51 -18.87
N PHE A 342 26.03 -4.55 -18.07
CA PHE A 342 26.08 -5.09 -16.71
C PHE A 342 25.90 -6.61 -16.72
N ASP A 343 24.77 -7.09 -17.24
CA ASP A 343 24.38 -8.50 -17.34
C ASP A 343 24.50 -9.25 -16.00
N PHE A 344 24.06 -8.62 -14.91
CA PHE A 344 24.12 -9.20 -13.57
C PHE A 344 22.94 -10.12 -13.27
N ILE A 345 21.79 -9.83 -13.89
CA ILE A 345 20.54 -10.56 -13.65
C ILE A 345 19.83 -10.86 -14.96
N GLU A 346 18.96 -11.85 -14.90
CA GLU A 346 17.95 -12.11 -15.91
C GLU A 346 16.58 -12.22 -15.24
N LEU A 347 15.65 -11.37 -15.65
CA LEU A 347 14.26 -11.40 -15.17
C LEU A 347 13.49 -12.53 -15.86
N GLY A 348 12.50 -13.13 -15.19
CA GLY A 348 11.68 -14.18 -15.79
C GLY A 348 10.90 -13.69 -17.02
N ASP A 349 10.76 -14.53 -18.05
CA ASP A 349 10.15 -14.17 -19.35
C ASP A 349 8.72 -13.60 -19.21
N GLY A 350 7.95 -14.09 -18.23
CA GLY A 350 6.60 -13.59 -17.96
C GLY A 350 6.53 -12.13 -17.47
N PHE A 351 7.66 -11.51 -17.17
CA PHE A 351 7.78 -10.12 -16.69
C PHE A 351 8.55 -9.22 -17.66
N CYS A 352 8.85 -9.71 -18.86
CA CYS A 352 9.56 -8.97 -19.89
C CYS A 352 8.80 -9.05 -21.22
N THR A 353 9.03 -8.08 -22.10
CA THR A 353 8.67 -8.19 -23.51
C THR A 353 9.90 -8.36 -24.40
N GLY A 354 9.68 -8.93 -25.59
CA GLY A 354 10.67 -8.98 -26.65
C GLY A 354 10.50 -7.84 -27.67
N SER A 355 11.45 -7.70 -28.59
CA SER A 355 11.30 -6.85 -29.77
C SER A 355 10.87 -7.67 -30.99
N SER A 356 9.92 -7.15 -31.78
CA SER A 356 9.51 -7.75 -33.05
C SER A 356 10.60 -7.69 -34.14
N ILE A 357 11.57 -6.79 -34.00
CA ILE A 357 12.67 -6.59 -34.98
C ILE A 357 13.99 -7.20 -34.47
N MET A 358 14.19 -7.25 -33.15
CA MET A 358 15.46 -7.66 -32.52
C MET A 358 15.21 -8.86 -31.58
N PRO A 359 15.31 -10.11 -32.08
CA PRO A 359 14.92 -11.29 -31.33
C PRO A 359 15.74 -11.54 -30.05
N GLN A 360 16.95 -10.98 -29.96
CA GLN A 360 17.81 -11.06 -28.78
C GLN A 360 17.45 -10.04 -27.68
N LYS A 361 16.61 -9.03 -27.98
CA LYS A 361 16.34 -7.92 -27.05
C LYS A 361 15.19 -8.28 -26.10
N LYS A 362 15.50 -8.36 -24.82
CA LYS A 362 14.55 -8.52 -23.70
C LYS A 362 14.44 -7.20 -22.94
N ASN A 363 13.22 -6.66 -22.83
CA ASN A 363 12.97 -5.36 -22.20
C ASN A 363 12.50 -5.55 -20.74
N PRO A 364 13.05 -4.81 -19.77
CA PRO A 364 12.58 -4.81 -18.38
C PRO A 364 11.36 -3.90 -18.20
N ASP A 365 10.27 -4.16 -18.93
CA ASP A 365 9.11 -3.24 -18.97
C ASP A 365 8.45 -3.04 -17.61
N ILE A 366 8.43 -4.08 -16.76
CA ILE A 366 7.81 -3.98 -15.42
C ILE A 366 8.56 -2.96 -14.55
N PRO A 367 9.90 -3.06 -14.34
CA PRO A 367 10.67 -2.00 -13.71
C PRO A 367 10.45 -0.62 -14.33
N GLU A 368 10.44 -0.49 -15.66
CA GLU A 368 10.23 0.80 -16.33
C GLU A 368 8.86 1.41 -16.01
N LEU A 369 7.79 0.60 -16.07
CA LEU A 369 6.43 1.02 -15.76
C LEU A 369 6.26 1.37 -14.28
N VAL A 370 6.85 0.61 -13.36
CA VAL A 370 6.77 0.91 -11.92
C VAL A 370 7.48 2.22 -11.59
N ARG A 371 8.67 2.45 -12.17
CA ARG A 371 9.36 3.74 -12.07
C ARG A 371 8.52 4.88 -12.63
N GLY A 372 7.89 4.71 -13.80
CA GLY A 372 7.00 5.71 -14.38
C GLY A 372 5.74 5.99 -13.54
N LYS A 373 5.14 4.95 -12.95
CA LYS A 373 3.96 5.04 -12.08
C LYS A 373 4.22 5.77 -10.77
N THR A 374 5.48 5.95 -10.37
CA THR A 374 5.85 6.74 -9.18
C THR A 374 5.37 8.19 -9.32
N GLY A 375 5.62 8.83 -10.48
CA GLY A 375 5.18 10.22 -10.69
C GLY A 375 3.65 10.40 -10.64
N ARG A 376 2.88 9.35 -10.94
CA ARG A 376 1.41 9.37 -10.81
C ARG A 376 0.97 9.40 -9.35
N VAL A 377 1.55 8.54 -8.50
CA VAL A 377 1.22 8.50 -7.06
C VAL A 377 1.71 9.76 -6.35
N ASP A 378 2.89 10.25 -6.68
CA ASP A 378 3.40 11.53 -6.15
C ASP A 378 2.49 12.71 -6.53
N GLY A 379 1.97 12.69 -7.77
CA GLY A 379 0.98 13.67 -8.24
C GLY A 379 -0.31 13.64 -7.42
N HIS A 380 -0.82 12.45 -7.10
CA HIS A 380 -2.01 12.27 -6.26
C HIS A 380 -1.79 12.78 -4.83
N LEU A 381 -0.60 12.61 -4.26
CA LEU A 381 -0.26 13.19 -2.96
C LEU A 381 -0.35 14.73 -3.01
N LEU A 382 0.29 15.34 -4.00
CA LEU A 382 0.25 16.79 -4.17
C LEU A 382 -1.18 17.30 -4.38
N ALA A 383 -1.95 16.61 -5.22
CA ALA A 383 -3.36 16.95 -5.45
C ALA A 383 -4.17 16.89 -4.16
N SER A 384 -3.99 15.86 -3.33
CA SER A 384 -4.69 15.71 -2.04
C SER A 384 -4.34 16.82 -1.04
N LEU A 385 -3.05 17.18 -0.96
CA LEU A 385 -2.60 18.29 -0.11
C LEU A 385 -3.18 19.63 -0.56
N VAL A 386 -3.19 19.89 -1.88
CA VAL A 386 -3.72 21.13 -2.46
C VAL A 386 -5.24 21.18 -2.34
N LEU A 387 -5.93 20.04 -2.48
CA LEU A 387 -7.37 19.93 -2.29
C LEU A 387 -7.77 20.42 -0.90
N MET A 388 -7.07 19.98 0.15
CA MET A 388 -7.38 20.38 1.52
C MET A 388 -6.92 21.79 1.88
N LYS A 389 -5.99 22.38 1.12
CA LYS A 389 -5.38 23.67 1.45
C LYS A 389 -6.41 24.80 1.40
N GLY A 390 -6.71 25.36 2.57
CA GLY A 390 -7.52 26.58 2.70
C GLY A 390 -9.02 26.36 2.56
N GLN A 391 -9.51 25.12 2.57
CA GLN A 391 -10.94 24.86 2.70
C GLN A 391 -11.46 25.33 4.06
N PRO A 392 -12.59 26.06 4.12
CA PRO A 392 -13.24 26.39 5.39
C PRO A 392 -13.91 25.14 5.97
N LEU A 393 -14.00 25.05 7.31
CA LEU A 393 -14.80 24.00 7.93
C LEU A 393 -16.30 24.20 7.67
N ALA A 394 -17.14 23.16 7.61
CA ALA A 394 -16.82 21.74 7.86
C ALA A 394 -16.65 20.94 6.55
N TYR A 395 -17.73 20.46 5.95
CA TYR A 395 -17.72 19.74 4.67
C TYR A 395 -17.93 20.73 3.50
N ASN A 396 -17.11 20.60 2.46
CA ASN A 396 -17.29 21.28 1.19
C ASN A 396 -17.34 20.25 0.06
N ARG A 397 -18.00 20.61 -1.05
CA ARG A 397 -18.16 19.71 -2.20
C ARG A 397 -16.84 19.39 -2.89
N ASP A 398 -15.82 20.24 -2.71
CA ASP A 398 -14.42 19.99 -3.08
C ASP A 398 -13.97 18.58 -2.67
N ASN A 399 -14.38 18.11 -1.48
CA ASN A 399 -14.06 16.77 -0.98
C ASN A 399 -14.68 15.61 -1.78
N GLN A 400 -15.36 15.87 -2.91
CA GLN A 400 -15.74 14.84 -3.86
C GLN A 400 -14.52 14.33 -4.67
N GLU A 401 -13.53 15.20 -4.90
CA GLU A 401 -12.29 14.96 -5.67
C GLU A 401 -11.28 14.03 -4.97
N ASP A 402 -11.54 13.66 -3.71
CA ASP A 402 -10.66 12.79 -2.92
C ASP A 402 -10.59 11.35 -3.44
N LYS A 403 -11.65 10.87 -4.10
CA LYS A 403 -11.90 9.45 -4.40
C LYS A 403 -11.09 8.94 -5.58
N GLU A 404 -11.08 9.64 -6.71
CA GLU A 404 -10.41 9.15 -7.93
C GLU A 404 -8.90 9.02 -7.71
N ALA A 405 -8.28 10.04 -7.12
CA ALA A 405 -6.86 10.04 -6.77
C ALA A 405 -6.53 8.94 -5.75
N LEU A 406 -7.39 8.74 -4.75
CA LEU A 406 -7.21 7.68 -3.76
C LEU A 406 -7.33 6.29 -4.39
N PHE A 407 -8.36 6.03 -5.19
CA PHE A 407 -8.59 4.74 -5.83
C PHE A 407 -7.46 4.36 -6.77
N ASP A 408 -7.00 5.28 -7.63
CA ASP A 408 -5.86 5.00 -8.50
C ASP A 408 -4.56 4.82 -7.70
N THR A 409 -4.37 5.54 -6.58
CA THR A 409 -3.22 5.32 -5.69
C THR A 409 -3.22 3.91 -5.12
N VAL A 410 -4.36 3.45 -4.59
CA VAL A 410 -4.53 2.08 -4.06
C VAL A 410 -4.21 1.05 -5.14
N ASP A 411 -4.87 1.15 -6.30
CA ASP A 411 -4.75 0.16 -7.38
C ASP A 411 -3.33 0.11 -7.93
N THR A 412 -2.71 1.27 -8.11
CA THR A 412 -1.32 1.39 -8.56
C THR A 412 -0.38 0.69 -7.60
N THR A 413 -0.46 1.06 -6.32
CA THR A 413 0.48 0.60 -5.29
C THR A 413 0.40 -0.92 -5.14
N ARG A 414 -0.82 -1.45 -5.01
CA ARG A 414 -1.04 -2.91 -4.90
C ARG A 414 -0.52 -3.66 -6.12
N ALA A 415 -0.87 -3.22 -7.33
CA ALA A 415 -0.41 -3.86 -8.55
C ALA A 415 1.12 -3.87 -8.67
N CYS A 416 1.79 -2.77 -8.29
CA CYS A 416 3.23 -2.66 -8.30
C CYS A 416 3.91 -3.60 -7.29
N VAL A 417 3.40 -3.68 -6.06
CA VAL A 417 3.92 -4.62 -5.04
C VAL A 417 3.73 -6.06 -5.51
N GLN A 418 2.52 -6.44 -5.93
CA GLN A 418 2.21 -7.80 -6.37
C GLN A 418 3.06 -8.28 -7.55
N VAL A 419 3.28 -7.43 -8.55
CA VAL A 419 4.10 -7.80 -9.71
C VAL A 419 5.58 -7.91 -9.33
N TYR A 420 6.07 -7.05 -8.43
CA TYR A 420 7.44 -7.13 -7.92
C TYR A 420 7.69 -8.42 -7.14
N THR A 421 6.76 -8.83 -6.28
CA THR A 421 6.87 -10.09 -5.52
C THR A 421 7.12 -11.27 -6.44
N ARG A 422 6.34 -11.38 -7.52
CA ARG A 422 6.45 -12.50 -8.48
C ARG A 422 7.67 -12.37 -9.40
N MET A 423 7.98 -11.15 -9.84
CA MET A 423 9.12 -10.87 -10.70
C MET A 423 10.44 -11.22 -10.01
N LEU A 424 10.66 -10.72 -8.79
CA LEU A 424 11.87 -11.00 -8.03
C LEU A 424 12.04 -12.49 -7.74
N ALA A 425 10.96 -13.20 -7.41
CA ALA A 425 10.99 -14.65 -7.21
C ALA A 425 11.41 -15.44 -8.47
N SER A 426 11.24 -14.86 -9.67
CA SER A 426 11.63 -15.48 -10.95
C SER A 426 13.03 -15.07 -11.44
N MET A 427 13.70 -14.16 -10.75
CA MET A 427 14.97 -13.59 -11.18
C MET A 427 16.11 -14.61 -11.07
N THR A 428 16.95 -14.66 -12.10
CA THR A 428 18.17 -15.47 -12.12
C THR A 428 19.40 -14.59 -12.07
N LEU A 429 20.41 -14.95 -11.26
CA LEU A 429 21.64 -14.18 -11.09
C LEU A 429 22.77 -14.75 -11.96
N LYS A 430 23.54 -13.86 -12.58
CA LYS A 430 24.78 -14.18 -13.33
C LYS A 430 25.99 -14.01 -12.40
N ARG A 431 26.17 -14.95 -11.48
CA ARG A 431 27.18 -14.86 -10.40
C ARG A 431 28.60 -14.63 -10.90
N ASP A 432 29.01 -15.36 -11.95
CA ASP A 432 30.35 -15.21 -12.54
C ASP A 432 30.57 -13.82 -13.14
N ARG A 433 29.53 -13.22 -13.72
CA ARG A 433 29.59 -11.87 -14.29
C ARG A 433 29.77 -10.82 -13.19
N MET A 434 29.00 -10.94 -12.11
CA MET A 434 29.13 -10.05 -10.95
C MET A 434 30.50 -10.22 -10.26
N HIS A 435 30.99 -11.46 -10.13
CA HIS A 435 32.34 -11.73 -9.63
C HIS A 435 33.40 -11.01 -10.46
N THR A 436 33.40 -11.23 -11.77
CA THR A 436 34.36 -10.60 -12.71
C THR A 436 34.32 -9.08 -12.60
N GLN A 437 33.12 -8.49 -12.55
CA GLN A 437 32.99 -7.04 -12.45
C GLN A 437 33.47 -6.48 -11.09
N ALA A 438 33.38 -7.27 -10.01
CA ALA A 438 33.88 -6.90 -8.69
C ALA A 438 35.42 -6.88 -8.62
N GLU A 439 36.11 -7.65 -9.47
CA GLU A 439 37.57 -7.63 -9.58
C GLU A 439 38.08 -6.35 -10.27
N GLU A 440 37.26 -5.69 -11.07
CA GLU A 440 37.65 -4.49 -11.81
C GLU A 440 37.76 -3.23 -10.91
N GLY A 441 38.48 -2.21 -11.40
CA GLY A 441 38.44 -0.88 -10.82
C GLY A 441 39.20 -0.69 -9.50
N PHE A 442 40.17 -1.55 -9.18
CA PHE A 442 40.95 -1.48 -7.93
C PHE A 442 40.04 -1.49 -6.67
N SER A 443 38.96 -2.27 -6.69
CA SER A 443 37.90 -2.29 -5.67
C SER A 443 38.40 -2.60 -4.24
N THR A 444 39.57 -3.24 -4.10
CA THR A 444 40.23 -3.55 -2.82
C THR A 444 41.32 -2.55 -2.43
N ALA A 445 41.44 -1.39 -3.11
CA ALA A 445 42.40 -0.35 -2.76
C ALA A 445 42.19 0.18 -1.33
N THR A 446 40.93 0.31 -0.90
CA THR A 446 40.63 0.75 0.47
C THR A 446 41.12 -0.29 1.49
N ASP A 447 41.01 -1.58 1.16
CA ASP A 447 41.49 -2.67 2.02
C ASP A 447 43.02 -2.62 2.20
N LEU A 448 43.76 -2.20 1.18
CA LEU A 448 45.21 -1.95 1.29
C LEU A 448 45.51 -0.78 2.24
N ALA A 449 44.70 0.28 2.19
CA ALA A 449 44.86 1.42 3.10
C ALA A 449 44.61 0.98 4.55
N ASP A 450 43.53 0.23 4.79
CA ASP A 450 43.20 -0.32 6.11
C ASP A 450 44.28 -1.29 6.61
N TYR A 451 44.86 -2.10 5.73
CA TYR A 451 46.00 -2.95 6.05
C TYR A 451 47.20 -2.14 6.56
N LEU A 452 47.59 -1.09 5.84
CA LEU A 452 48.70 -0.22 6.24
C LEU A 452 48.39 0.50 7.57
N VAL A 453 47.15 0.91 7.80
CA VAL A 453 46.71 1.49 9.07
C VAL A 453 46.84 0.50 10.22
N ARG A 454 46.41 -0.75 10.03
CA ARG A 454 46.58 -1.81 11.03
C ARG A 454 48.05 -2.12 11.33
N LYS A 455 48.96 -1.83 10.40
CA LYS A 455 50.42 -1.94 10.58
C LYS A 455 51.06 -0.67 11.18
N GLY A 456 50.26 0.34 11.54
CA GLY A 456 50.70 1.52 12.28
C GLY A 456 50.92 2.79 11.43
N ILE A 457 50.60 2.77 10.14
CA ILE A 457 50.69 3.95 9.28
C ILE A 457 49.45 4.84 9.48
N PRO A 458 49.56 6.16 9.70
CA PRO A 458 48.40 7.04 9.75
C PRO A 458 47.56 6.96 8.46
N PHE A 459 46.23 7.04 8.58
CA PHE A 459 45.32 6.83 7.44
C PHE A 459 45.61 7.72 6.23
N ARG A 460 45.97 9.00 6.44
CA ARG A 460 46.28 9.92 5.34
C ARG A 460 47.53 9.49 4.56
N ASP A 461 48.55 9.02 5.27
CA ASP A 461 49.78 8.53 4.67
C ASP A 461 49.54 7.20 3.95
N ALA A 462 48.76 6.30 4.57
CA ALA A 462 48.33 5.04 3.96
C ALA A 462 47.55 5.29 2.65
N HIS A 463 46.60 6.23 2.67
CA HIS A 463 45.83 6.62 1.49
C HIS A 463 46.72 7.20 0.38
N GLU A 464 47.70 8.04 0.71
CA GLU A 464 48.66 8.56 -0.29
C GLU A 464 49.51 7.44 -0.90
N ILE A 465 50.00 6.51 -0.07
CA ILE A 465 50.75 5.32 -0.52
C ILE A 465 49.88 4.49 -1.48
N VAL A 466 48.64 4.18 -1.10
CA VAL A 466 47.71 3.43 -1.96
C VAL A 466 47.41 4.16 -3.26
N GLY A 467 47.25 5.49 -3.23
CA GLY A 467 47.09 6.29 -4.45
C GLY A 467 48.25 6.12 -5.42
N LYS A 468 49.49 6.03 -4.92
CA LYS A 468 50.69 5.75 -5.74
C LYS A 468 50.70 4.32 -6.28
N VAL A 469 50.28 3.34 -5.48
CA VAL A 469 50.13 1.93 -5.91
C VAL A 469 49.09 1.81 -7.02
N VAL A 470 47.91 2.45 -6.87
CA VAL A 470 46.86 2.45 -7.90
C VAL A 470 47.37 3.11 -9.19
N ARG A 471 48.07 4.26 -9.09
CA ARG A 471 48.70 4.91 -10.24
C ARG A 471 49.68 3.97 -10.95
N TYR A 472 50.52 3.27 -10.19
CA TYR A 472 51.45 2.28 -10.74
C TYR A 472 50.73 1.13 -11.45
N GLY A 473 49.62 0.64 -10.89
CA GLY A 473 48.78 -0.36 -11.55
C GLY A 473 48.21 0.13 -12.88
N LEU A 474 47.70 1.36 -12.93
CA LEU A 474 47.21 1.99 -14.16
C LEU A 474 48.32 2.11 -15.21
N ASP A 475 49.51 2.55 -14.82
CA ASP A 475 50.64 2.75 -15.73
C ASP A 475 51.21 1.42 -16.27
N THR A 476 51.05 0.32 -15.53
CA THR A 476 51.57 -1.01 -15.88
C THR A 476 50.52 -2.00 -16.40
N GLY A 477 49.24 -1.60 -16.40
CA GLY A 477 48.12 -2.49 -16.76
C GLY A 477 47.90 -3.63 -15.76
N LYS A 478 48.35 -3.48 -14.51
CA LYS A 478 48.18 -4.47 -13.43
C LYS A 478 47.09 -4.05 -12.46
N ASN A 479 46.39 -5.04 -11.91
CA ASN A 479 45.46 -4.85 -10.79
C ASN A 479 46.18 -5.17 -9.47
N LEU A 480 45.61 -4.77 -8.32
CA LEU A 480 46.24 -5.02 -7.01
C LEU A 480 46.48 -6.51 -6.75
N ALA A 481 45.53 -7.35 -7.15
CA ALA A 481 45.64 -8.80 -6.97
C ALA A 481 46.76 -9.45 -7.80
N THR A 482 47.24 -8.80 -8.87
CA THR A 482 48.28 -9.34 -9.77
C THR A 482 49.67 -8.72 -9.57
N MET A 483 49.79 -7.74 -8.67
CA MET A 483 51.09 -7.18 -8.27
C MET A 483 51.87 -8.17 -7.40
N THR A 484 53.19 -8.14 -7.51
CA THR A 484 54.09 -8.95 -6.69
C THR A 484 54.34 -8.31 -5.33
N LEU A 485 54.77 -9.10 -4.34
CA LEU A 485 55.13 -8.58 -3.03
C LEU A 485 56.27 -7.55 -3.09
N GLU A 486 57.23 -7.76 -4.00
CA GLU A 486 58.34 -6.84 -4.20
C GLU A 486 57.86 -5.49 -4.74
N GLU A 487 56.92 -5.50 -5.69
CA GLU A 487 56.28 -4.27 -6.19
C GLU A 487 55.58 -3.51 -5.06
N PHE A 488 54.83 -4.20 -4.18
CA PHE A 488 54.22 -3.55 -3.02
C PHE A 488 55.25 -2.98 -2.04
N ARG A 489 56.33 -3.71 -1.76
CA ARG A 489 57.39 -3.29 -0.83
C ARG A 489 58.14 -2.05 -1.30
N ASN A 490 58.16 -1.77 -2.61
CA ASN A 490 58.70 -0.52 -3.16
C ASN A 490 57.91 0.72 -2.71
N PHE A 491 56.61 0.56 -2.37
CA PHE A 491 55.77 1.65 -1.85
C PHE A 491 55.74 1.69 -0.33
N ALA A 492 55.69 0.53 0.32
CA ALA A 492 55.73 0.43 1.78
C ALA A 492 56.44 -0.87 2.23
N PRO A 493 57.66 -0.79 2.78
CA PRO A 493 58.43 -1.98 3.19
C PRO A 493 57.77 -2.87 4.23
N ILE A 494 56.79 -2.33 4.98
CA ILE A 494 56.03 -3.06 6.00
C ILE A 494 55.05 -4.10 5.42
N ILE A 495 54.78 -4.04 4.11
CA ILE A 495 53.88 -4.98 3.43
C ILE A 495 54.52 -6.39 3.40
N ALA A 496 53.74 -7.38 3.81
CA ALA A 496 54.10 -8.80 3.86
C ALA A 496 53.09 -9.66 3.06
N GLU A 497 53.33 -10.97 2.98
CA GLU A 497 52.51 -11.91 2.19
C GLU A 497 51.02 -11.95 2.61
N ASP A 498 50.71 -11.57 3.85
CA ASP A 498 49.35 -11.46 4.37
C ASP A 498 48.48 -10.43 3.63
N VAL A 499 49.10 -9.52 2.84
CA VAL A 499 48.39 -8.54 2.01
C VAL A 499 47.50 -9.19 0.95
N PHE A 500 47.92 -10.33 0.38
CA PHE A 500 47.19 -10.99 -0.70
C PHE A 500 45.86 -11.57 -0.23
N THR A 501 45.80 -12.02 1.03
CA THR A 501 44.54 -12.46 1.63
C THR A 501 43.54 -11.30 1.71
N ILE A 502 43.99 -10.11 2.09
CA ILE A 502 43.13 -8.93 2.27
C ILE A 502 42.71 -8.32 0.93
N LEU A 503 43.57 -8.42 -0.09
CA LEU A 503 43.31 -7.93 -1.44
C LEU A 503 42.41 -8.85 -2.28
N SER A 504 42.13 -10.07 -1.81
CA SER A 504 41.09 -10.93 -2.39
C SER A 504 39.70 -10.35 -2.15
N LEU A 505 38.74 -10.63 -3.04
CA LEU A 505 37.36 -10.19 -2.88
C LEU A 505 36.74 -10.77 -1.61
N GLU A 506 36.98 -12.05 -1.35
CA GLU A 506 36.52 -12.76 -0.17
C GLU A 506 37.11 -12.17 1.11
N GLY A 507 38.41 -11.85 1.10
CA GLY A 507 39.08 -11.22 2.24
C GLY A 507 38.55 -9.82 2.54
N SER A 508 38.32 -9.02 1.49
CA SER A 508 37.70 -7.70 1.61
C SER A 508 36.32 -7.81 2.26
N ILE A 509 35.43 -8.64 1.71
CA ILE A 509 34.08 -8.84 2.26
C ILE A 509 34.11 -9.41 3.69
N ALA A 510 34.93 -10.43 3.94
CA ALA A 510 35.02 -11.07 5.26
C ALA A 510 35.52 -10.10 6.35
N SER A 511 36.30 -9.07 5.98
CA SER A 511 36.78 -8.07 6.93
C SER A 511 35.68 -7.11 7.43
N ARG A 512 34.59 -6.95 6.66
CA ARG A 512 33.42 -6.11 7.00
C ARG A 512 32.41 -6.91 7.84
N ASN A 513 32.91 -7.55 8.90
CA ASN A 513 32.16 -8.44 9.78
C ASN A 513 31.71 -7.71 11.06
N HIS A 514 30.78 -6.78 10.90
CA HIS A 514 30.07 -6.12 11.99
C HIS A 514 28.59 -6.00 11.63
N ILE A 515 27.73 -5.65 12.59
CA ILE A 515 26.30 -5.43 12.32
C ILE A 515 26.16 -4.40 11.19
N GLY A 516 25.41 -4.77 10.15
CA GLY A 516 25.23 -3.93 8.95
C GLY A 516 26.38 -4.02 7.95
N GLY A 517 27.36 -4.91 8.16
CA GLY A 517 28.42 -5.21 7.22
C GLY A 517 28.04 -6.27 6.18
N THR A 518 28.84 -6.39 5.12
CA THR A 518 28.56 -7.27 3.97
C THR A 518 29.10 -8.69 4.12
N ALA A 519 29.82 -9.01 5.20
CA ALA A 519 30.31 -10.37 5.43
C ALA A 519 29.16 -11.39 5.38
N PRO A 520 29.30 -12.57 4.73
CA PRO A 520 28.19 -13.49 4.51
C PRO A 520 27.49 -13.92 5.80
N GLU A 521 28.24 -14.07 6.89
CA GLU A 521 27.67 -14.40 8.19
C GLU A 521 26.78 -13.27 8.74
N GLN A 522 27.21 -12.00 8.59
CA GLN A 522 26.41 -10.84 8.99
C GLN A 522 25.13 -10.70 8.16
N VAL A 523 25.19 -11.08 6.87
CA VAL A 523 24.02 -11.10 5.99
C VAL A 523 23.02 -12.16 6.46
N ARG A 524 23.48 -13.39 6.76
CA ARG A 524 22.60 -14.44 7.31
C ARG A 524 22.01 -14.06 8.67
N GLU A 525 22.82 -13.49 9.55
CA GLU A 525 22.33 -12.98 10.84
C GLU A 525 21.29 -11.86 10.66
N ALA A 526 21.48 -10.96 9.68
CA ALA A 526 20.52 -9.92 9.36
C ALA A 526 19.20 -10.49 8.81
N VAL A 527 19.26 -11.52 7.95
CA VAL A 527 18.08 -12.28 7.52
C VAL A 527 17.38 -12.90 8.72
N ALA A 528 18.10 -13.58 9.61
CA ALA A 528 17.51 -14.21 10.79
C ALA A 528 16.81 -13.19 11.69
N ARG A 529 17.43 -12.02 11.93
CA ARG A 529 16.79 -10.91 12.66
C ARG A 529 15.57 -10.36 11.92
N ALA A 530 15.62 -10.24 10.59
CA ALA A 530 14.50 -9.79 9.78
C ALA A 530 13.29 -10.72 9.86
N ARG A 531 13.50 -12.04 9.75
CA ARG A 531 12.43 -13.05 9.88
C ARG A 531 11.79 -13.12 11.27
N GLN A 532 12.46 -12.62 12.31
CA GLN A 532 11.89 -12.52 13.67
C GLN A 532 11.03 -11.27 13.88
N ARG A 533 11.27 -10.21 13.08
CA ARG A 533 10.50 -8.95 13.11
C ARG A 533 9.24 -9.01 12.24
N GLY A 534 9.33 -9.79 11.15
CA GLY A 534 8.28 -9.99 10.16
C GLY A 534 7.15 -10.83 10.70
#